data_AF-A0AAE1ISM7-F1
#
_entry.id   AF-A0AAE1ISM7-F1
#
_cell.length_a   1.000
_cell.length_b   1.000
_cell.length_c   1.000
_cell.angle_alpha   90.00
_cell.angle_beta   90.00
_cell.angle_gamma   90.00
#
_symmetry.space_group_name_H-M   'P 1'
#
loop_
_entity.id
_entity.type
_entity.pdbx_description
1 polymer ?
#
loop_
_entity_poly.entity_id
_entity_poly.type
_entity_poly.pdbx_seq_one_letter_code
_entity_poly.pdbx_strand_id
1 'polypeptide(L)'
;MHRSALKKSNDSIKIFITAIMGIGLGYFLGISMPSSNITKIRLPSSFGHSFDVPIADIEKFLADINSSQATMDHSSGTEGLEYLGSIRLPKIYVPTNPHGAESLPPGIVVSESDFHLRRLWGEPSEDLQKKPKYLVTFTVGYDQRYNIDASVKKFSDDFAILLFHYDNRINEWDEFEWSKKAIHVSARKQTKWWYAKRFLHPDIVSAYEYIFIWDEDLGVEHFNGDKFVELIKRHDLEISQPALENSDSTWEMTKRRGDRSVHKFTAEKPGWCSDPHLPPCAAFVEIMAPVFSRKAWRCVWHMIQNDLVHGWGLDFALRRCVEPAHEKIGVVDSQWIVHHGVPSLRSQGDADDQGKQGDSVRERCRNEWGLFQTRFTDADKVFLEGIRG
;
A
#
# COMPACT_ATOMS: atom_id res chain seq x y z
N MET A 1 62.75 -48.94 -10.90
CA MET A 1 62.44 -49.29 -9.50
C MET A 1 62.11 -48.00 -8.74
N HIS A 2 60.85 -47.78 -8.40
CA HIS A 2 60.47 -47.11 -7.14
C HIS A 2 59.04 -47.52 -6.79
N ARG A 3 58.86 -47.98 -5.55
CA ARG A 3 57.66 -48.59 -4.98
C ARG A 3 56.70 -47.54 -4.41
N SER A 4 55.42 -47.91 -4.47
CA SER A 4 54.19 -47.46 -3.80
C SER A 4 54.27 -46.55 -2.56
N ALA A 5 53.30 -45.64 -2.43
CA ALA A 5 52.28 -45.69 -1.36
C ALA A 5 51.13 -44.70 -1.63
N LEU A 6 49.92 -45.21 -1.92
CA LEU A 6 48.67 -44.46 -1.96
C LEU A 6 48.13 -44.37 -0.52
N LYS A 7 48.08 -43.17 0.06
CA LYS A 7 47.47 -42.90 1.37
C LYS A 7 46.04 -42.39 1.15
N LYS A 8 45.06 -43.25 1.43
CA LYS A 8 43.62 -42.92 1.38
C LYS A 8 43.26 -42.18 2.69
N SER A 9 42.84 -40.91 2.59
CA SER A 9 42.44 -40.09 3.73
C SER A 9 40.93 -40.20 4.00
N ASN A 10 40.56 -40.00 5.26
CA ASN A 10 39.44 -40.61 5.98
C ASN A 10 38.29 -39.61 6.24
N ASP A 11 37.89 -38.84 5.23
CA ASP A 11 36.94 -37.71 5.42
C ASP A 11 35.47 -38.13 5.47
N SER A 12 35.10 -39.27 4.88
CA SER A 12 33.73 -39.77 4.87
C SER A 12 33.23 -40.23 6.25
N ILE A 13 34.14 -40.65 7.15
CA ILE A 13 33.79 -41.11 8.51
C ILE A 13 33.47 -39.93 9.44
N LYS A 14 34.14 -38.78 9.25
CA LYS A 14 33.87 -37.58 10.08
C LYS A 14 32.50 -36.99 9.80
N ILE A 15 32.09 -36.95 8.53
CA ILE A 15 30.78 -36.40 8.12
C ILE A 15 29.63 -37.26 8.67
N PHE A 16 29.81 -38.58 8.71
CA PHE A 16 28.78 -39.51 9.21
C PHE A 16 28.57 -39.39 10.73
N ILE A 17 29.65 -39.15 11.49
CA ILE A 17 29.58 -38.98 12.95
C ILE A 17 28.89 -37.65 13.32
N THR A 18 29.12 -36.58 12.54
CA THR A 18 28.46 -35.28 12.79
C THR A 18 26.95 -35.33 12.52
N ALA A 19 26.50 -36.10 11.52
CA ALA A 19 25.08 -36.26 11.22
C ALA A 19 24.30 -37.03 12.30
N ILE A 20 24.90 -38.06 12.91
CA ILE A 20 24.26 -38.85 13.98
C ILE A 20 24.11 -38.04 15.28
N MET A 21 25.11 -37.20 15.60
CA MET A 21 25.04 -36.33 16.79
C MET A 21 23.96 -35.24 16.68
N GLY A 22 23.68 -34.75 15.46
CA GLY A 22 22.61 -33.78 15.21
C GLY A 22 21.20 -34.35 15.36
N ILE A 23 20.99 -35.60 14.96
CA ILE A 23 19.69 -36.29 15.08
C ILE A 23 19.39 -36.64 16.56
N GLY A 24 20.40 -37.01 17.35
CA GLY A 24 20.24 -37.29 18.78
C GLY A 24 19.83 -36.06 19.60
N LEU A 25 20.40 -34.88 19.31
CA LEU A 25 20.08 -33.63 19.99
C LEU A 25 18.67 -33.12 19.69
N GLY A 26 18.17 -33.33 18.46
CA GLY A 26 16.79 -32.99 18.08
C GLY A 26 15.73 -33.87 18.75
N TYR A 27 16.04 -35.14 19.00
CA TYR A 27 15.11 -36.09 19.63
C TYR A 27 14.94 -35.83 21.15
N PHE A 28 15.99 -35.40 21.86
CA PHE A 28 15.92 -35.13 23.30
C PHE A 28 15.22 -33.82 23.67
N LEU A 29 15.19 -32.83 22.76
CA LEU A 29 14.43 -31.59 22.96
C LEU A 29 12.93 -31.75 22.64
N GLY A 30 12.53 -32.82 21.94
CA GLY A 30 11.12 -33.09 21.57
C GLY A 30 10.30 -33.89 22.60
N ILE A 31 10.91 -34.47 23.64
CA ILE A 31 10.24 -35.40 24.58
C ILE A 31 10.06 -34.79 25.99
N SER A 32 10.42 -33.53 26.21
CA SER A 32 10.34 -32.88 27.53
C SER A 32 9.20 -31.88 27.70
N MET A 33 8.05 -32.09 27.04
CA MET A 33 6.81 -31.35 27.35
C MET A 33 5.78 -32.27 28.00
N PRO A 34 5.43 -32.09 29.28
CA PRO A 34 4.39 -32.88 29.92
C PRO A 34 3.02 -32.48 29.38
N SER A 35 2.22 -33.48 29.02
CA SER A 35 0.79 -33.36 28.74
C SER A 35 0.02 -33.06 30.02
N SER A 36 -0.41 -31.80 30.18
CA SER A 36 -1.29 -31.42 31.29
C SER A 36 -2.77 -31.42 30.87
N ASN A 37 -3.54 -32.17 31.66
CA ASN A 37 -4.98 -32.40 31.56
C ASN A 37 -5.82 -31.13 31.46
N ILE A 38 -6.78 -31.12 30.53
CA ILE A 38 -7.92 -30.20 30.53
C ILE A 38 -8.76 -30.50 31.77
N THR A 39 -8.57 -29.69 32.81
CA THR A 39 -9.50 -29.64 33.95
C THR A 39 -10.37 -28.40 33.83
N LYS A 40 -11.67 -28.64 33.96
CA LYS A 40 -12.80 -27.71 33.92
C LYS A 40 -12.46 -26.35 34.55
N ILE A 41 -12.59 -25.29 33.75
CA ILE A 41 -12.63 -23.90 34.23
C ILE A 41 -13.88 -23.74 35.12
N ARG A 42 -13.67 -23.59 36.42
CA ARG A 42 -14.64 -22.93 37.31
C ARG A 42 -14.26 -21.46 37.36
N LEU A 43 -15.13 -20.60 36.85
CA LEU A 43 -15.05 -19.14 37.03
C LEU A 43 -15.36 -18.79 38.49
N PRO A 44 -14.49 -18.06 39.21
CA PRO A 44 -14.90 -17.25 40.34
C PRO A 44 -15.30 -15.86 39.86
N SER A 45 -16.49 -15.45 40.27
CA SER A 45 -17.00 -14.09 40.21
C SER A 45 -16.19 -13.18 41.14
N SER A 46 -15.38 -12.29 40.59
CA SER A 46 -15.02 -11.02 41.21
C SER A 46 -14.46 -10.08 40.15
N PHE A 47 -15.15 -8.97 39.92
CA PHE A 47 -14.69 -7.85 39.10
C PHE A 47 -13.33 -7.36 39.63
N GLY A 48 -12.26 -7.65 38.90
CA GLY A 48 -10.93 -7.06 39.07
C GLY A 48 -10.59 -6.25 37.82
N HIS A 49 -9.98 -5.08 38.01
CA HIS A 49 -9.70 -4.09 36.99
C HIS A 49 -9.07 -4.66 35.69
N SER A 50 -9.57 -4.15 34.54
CA SER A 50 -9.33 -4.60 33.16
C SER A 50 -7.89 -4.44 32.62
N PHE A 51 -6.88 -4.32 33.48
CA PHE A 51 -5.52 -4.01 33.06
C PHE A 51 -4.57 -4.95 33.77
N ASP A 52 -3.88 -5.82 33.03
CA ASP A 52 -2.84 -6.74 33.52
C ASP A 52 -1.57 -6.01 34.03
N VAL A 53 -1.73 -4.87 34.70
CA VAL A 53 -0.67 -4.05 35.26
C VAL A 53 -0.76 -4.12 36.79
N PRO A 54 0.31 -4.54 37.50
CA PRO A 54 0.33 -4.57 38.96
C PRO A 54 0.06 -3.18 39.56
N ILE A 55 -0.82 -3.10 40.58
CA ILE A 55 -1.16 -1.84 41.28
C ILE A 55 0.09 -1.16 41.84
N ALA A 56 1.06 -1.93 42.33
CA ALA A 56 2.33 -1.40 42.84
C ALA A 56 3.14 -0.64 41.78
N ASP A 57 3.05 -1.04 40.50
CA ASP A 57 3.73 -0.33 39.40
C ASP A 57 3.02 0.99 39.08
N ILE A 58 1.69 1.03 39.21
CA ILE A 58 0.88 2.26 39.06
C ILE A 58 1.18 3.24 40.19
N GLU A 59 1.21 2.77 41.43
CA GLU A 59 1.49 3.61 42.61
C GLU A 59 2.92 4.17 42.57
N LYS A 60 3.89 3.36 42.19
CA LYS A 60 5.28 3.79 41.99
C LYS A 60 5.38 4.86 40.89
N PHE A 61 4.71 4.64 39.77
CA PHE A 61 4.69 5.59 38.67
C PHE A 61 4.04 6.94 39.05
N LEU A 62 2.92 6.91 39.78
CA LEU A 62 2.28 8.12 40.29
C LEU A 62 3.16 8.87 41.31
N ALA A 63 3.88 8.14 42.17
CA ALA A 63 4.84 8.74 43.10
C ALA A 63 6.00 9.42 42.37
N ASP A 64 6.54 8.78 41.32
CA ASP A 64 7.61 9.32 40.48
C ASP A 64 7.14 10.61 39.76
N ILE A 65 5.94 10.62 39.18
CA ILE A 65 5.34 11.84 38.58
C ILE A 65 5.16 12.94 39.61
N ASN A 66 4.57 12.63 40.76
CA ASN A 66 4.28 13.65 41.78
C ASN A 66 5.57 14.24 42.38
N SER A 67 6.64 13.46 42.46
CA SER A 67 7.96 13.94 42.87
C SER A 67 8.62 14.89 41.86
N SER A 68 8.18 14.84 40.60
CA SER A 68 8.70 15.65 39.49
C SER A 68 8.05 17.04 39.34
N GLN A 69 6.94 17.31 40.06
CA GLN A 69 6.37 18.66 40.13
C GLN A 69 7.21 19.55 41.04
N ALA A 70 8.37 19.98 40.55
CA ALA A 70 9.20 21.00 41.19
C ALA A 70 9.31 22.24 40.29
N THR A 71 8.62 23.29 40.74
CA THR A 71 8.91 24.72 40.53
C THR A 71 9.00 25.24 39.09
N MET A 72 7.93 25.90 38.64
CA MET A 72 8.05 26.92 37.59
C MET A 72 8.90 28.07 38.13
N ASP A 73 10.20 28.03 37.84
CA ASP A 73 11.06 29.20 37.93
C ASP A 73 11.24 29.77 36.52
N HIS A 74 10.96 31.06 36.36
CA HIS A 74 10.72 31.70 35.07
C HIS A 74 11.98 31.91 34.19
N SER A 75 13.07 31.16 34.40
CA SER A 75 14.37 31.42 33.77
C SER A 75 15.10 30.28 33.06
N SER A 76 14.63 29.02 33.05
CA SER A 76 15.17 27.99 32.14
C SER A 76 14.22 26.80 31.98
N GLY A 77 13.35 26.84 30.98
CA GLY A 77 12.23 25.91 30.80
C GLY A 77 12.57 24.52 30.23
N THR A 78 13.72 23.91 30.58
CA THR A 78 14.15 22.65 29.92
C THR A 78 14.59 21.51 30.84
N GLU A 79 14.78 21.70 32.15
CA GLU A 79 15.36 20.64 33.00
C GLU A 79 14.37 19.54 33.44
N GLY A 80 13.05 19.80 33.49
CA GLY A 80 12.06 18.83 33.97
C GLY A 80 11.71 17.70 32.99
N LEU A 81 11.97 17.87 31.69
CA LEU A 81 11.48 16.94 30.65
C LEU A 81 12.42 15.75 30.42
N GLU A 82 13.73 15.92 30.59
CA GLU A 82 14.71 14.84 30.38
C GLU A 82 14.57 13.71 31.43
N TYR A 83 14.09 14.01 32.63
CA TYR A 83 13.92 13.01 33.70
C TYR A 83 12.79 12.02 33.41
N LEU A 84 11.67 12.47 32.82
CA LEU A 84 10.57 11.60 32.39
C LEU A 84 11.01 10.58 31.33
N GLY A 85 11.99 10.94 30.48
CA GLY A 85 12.60 10.01 29.50
C GLY A 85 13.47 8.92 30.13
N SER A 86 13.93 9.10 31.37
CA SER A 86 14.76 8.14 32.12
C SER A 86 13.94 7.18 32.99
N ILE A 87 12.68 7.52 33.28
CA ILE A 87 11.77 6.67 34.05
C ILE A 87 11.30 5.50 33.19
N ARG A 88 11.43 4.27 33.70
CA ARG A 88 10.81 3.10 33.06
C ARG A 88 9.30 3.17 33.21
N LEU A 89 8.63 3.73 32.20
CA LEU A 89 7.17 3.78 32.13
C LEU A 89 6.59 2.36 32.05
N PRO A 90 5.53 2.04 32.80
CA PRO A 90 4.81 0.78 32.61
C PRO A 90 4.22 0.75 31.19
N LYS A 91 4.08 -0.45 30.61
CA LYS A 91 3.32 -0.60 29.36
C LYS A 91 1.86 -0.30 29.66
N ILE A 92 1.39 0.85 29.20
CA ILE A 92 0.00 1.27 29.09
C ILE A 92 -0.63 0.47 27.95
N TYR A 93 -0.98 -0.79 28.22
CA TYR A 93 -1.66 -1.61 27.23
C TYR A 93 -3.09 -1.10 27.03
N VAL A 94 -3.34 -0.51 25.86
CA VAL A 94 -4.68 -0.16 25.40
C VAL A 94 -4.91 -0.84 24.06
N PRO A 95 -5.98 -1.65 23.90
CA PRO A 95 -6.25 -2.38 22.66
C PRO A 95 -6.34 -1.50 21.40
N THR A 96 -6.57 -0.20 21.56
CA THR A 96 -6.66 0.79 20.47
C THR A 96 -5.31 1.40 20.08
N ASN A 97 -4.25 1.20 20.87
CA ASN A 97 -2.94 1.74 20.52
C ASN A 97 -2.33 0.93 19.38
N PRO A 98 -1.64 1.58 18.41
CA PRO A 98 -0.89 0.86 17.40
C PRO A 98 0.26 0.09 18.06
N HIS A 99 0.65 -1.02 17.44
CA HIS A 99 1.74 -1.85 17.94
C HIS A 99 3.03 -1.04 18.07
N GLY A 100 3.70 -1.14 19.23
CA GLY A 100 4.88 -0.33 19.57
C GLY A 100 4.57 0.98 20.31
N ALA A 101 3.29 1.37 20.45
CA ALA A 101 2.86 2.53 21.24
C ALA A 101 2.31 2.14 22.62
N GLU A 102 2.62 0.95 23.13
CA GLU A 102 2.10 0.46 24.40
C GLU A 102 2.65 1.22 25.60
N SER A 103 3.70 2.04 25.47
CA SER A 103 4.17 2.91 26.56
C SER A 103 3.53 4.30 26.53
N LEU A 104 2.73 4.62 25.52
CA LEU A 104 2.18 5.95 25.30
C LEU A 104 0.75 6.08 25.87
N PRO A 105 0.44 7.18 26.58
CA PRO A 105 -0.93 7.46 27.01
C PRO A 105 -1.87 7.58 25.80
N PRO A 106 -3.07 6.99 25.82
CA PRO A 106 -3.98 7.03 24.65
C PRO A 106 -4.29 8.44 24.14
N GLY A 107 -4.32 9.43 25.03
CA GLY A 107 -4.62 10.83 24.68
C GLY A 107 -3.55 11.53 23.84
N ILE A 108 -2.34 10.98 23.71
CA ILE A 108 -1.28 11.51 22.83
C ILE A 108 -1.07 10.67 21.57
N VAL A 109 -1.65 9.47 21.52
CA VAL A 109 -1.45 8.54 20.41
C VAL A 109 -2.27 8.98 19.20
N VAL A 110 -1.58 9.25 18.09
CA VAL A 110 -2.19 9.47 16.78
C VAL A 110 -1.86 8.27 15.90
N SER A 111 -2.84 7.41 15.63
CA SER A 111 -2.64 6.13 14.94
C SER A 111 -2.49 6.23 13.43
N GLU A 112 -2.88 7.36 12.84
CA GLU A 112 -2.89 7.61 11.41
C GLU A 112 -2.14 8.90 11.10
N SER A 113 -1.70 9.07 9.85
CA SER A 113 -1.06 10.29 9.35
C SER A 113 -1.84 10.80 8.15
N ASP A 114 -1.37 11.88 7.52
CA ASP A 114 -1.98 12.46 6.34
C ASP A 114 -0.94 13.20 5.47
N PHE A 115 -1.39 13.64 4.30
CA PHE A 115 -0.61 14.49 3.40
C PHE A 115 -0.97 15.98 3.52
N HIS A 116 -1.62 16.39 4.60
CA HIS A 116 -1.97 17.80 4.77
C HIS A 116 -0.71 18.63 5.08
N LEU A 117 -0.42 19.59 4.21
CA LEU A 117 0.69 20.52 4.42
C LEU A 117 0.39 21.44 5.60
N ARG A 118 1.38 21.58 6.49
CA ARG A 118 1.32 22.40 7.71
C ARG A 118 2.37 23.51 7.62
N ARG A 119 2.10 24.67 8.21
CA ARG A 119 3.03 25.82 8.14
C ARG A 119 4.20 25.59 9.09
N LEU A 120 5.35 26.21 8.80
CA LEU A 120 6.53 26.13 9.67
C LEU A 120 6.43 27.06 10.90
N TRP A 121 5.41 27.92 10.98
CA TRP A 121 5.21 28.91 12.03
C TRP A 121 3.72 29.16 12.28
N GLY A 122 3.41 29.81 13.41
CA GLY A 122 2.04 30.16 13.79
C GLY A 122 1.33 29.06 14.59
N GLU A 123 0.03 29.23 14.76
CA GLU A 123 -0.80 28.28 15.51
C GLU A 123 -1.21 27.08 14.63
N PRO A 124 -1.02 25.82 15.09
CA PRO A 124 -1.40 24.64 14.31
C PRO A 124 -2.89 24.57 13.96
N SER A 125 -3.76 25.21 14.76
CA SER A 125 -5.20 25.27 14.53
C SER A 125 -5.59 26.08 13.29
N GLU A 126 -4.70 26.93 12.80
CA GLU A 126 -4.91 27.80 11.64
C GLU A 126 -4.37 27.21 10.32
N ASP A 127 -3.59 26.12 10.38
CA ASP A 127 -2.90 25.56 9.21
C ASP A 127 -3.86 25.03 8.13
N LEU A 128 -5.00 24.49 8.55
CA LEU A 128 -5.93 23.78 7.66
C LEU A 128 -7.29 24.46 7.66
N GLN A 129 -7.41 25.56 6.90
CA GLN A 129 -8.71 26.21 6.65
C GLN A 129 -9.67 25.30 5.87
N LYS A 130 -9.13 24.50 4.95
CA LYS A 130 -9.87 23.49 4.17
C LYS A 130 -9.04 22.22 4.07
N LYS A 131 -9.66 21.07 4.34
CA LYS A 131 -9.06 19.76 4.17
C LYS A 131 -9.51 19.15 2.84
N PRO A 132 -8.60 18.81 1.93
CA PRO A 132 -8.95 18.08 0.72
C PRO A 132 -9.60 16.74 1.10
N LYS A 133 -10.64 16.36 0.35
CA LYS A 133 -11.39 15.12 0.58
C LYS A 133 -10.87 13.97 -0.26
N TYR A 134 -10.19 14.27 -1.36
CA TYR A 134 -9.73 13.31 -2.34
C TYR A 134 -8.23 13.48 -2.59
N LEU A 135 -7.57 12.42 -3.02
CA LEU A 135 -6.16 12.44 -3.39
C LEU A 135 -6.03 12.05 -4.85
N VAL A 136 -5.30 12.84 -5.63
CA VAL A 136 -4.86 12.47 -6.98
C VAL A 136 -3.36 12.33 -7.02
N THR A 137 -2.91 11.20 -7.57
CA THR A 137 -1.50 10.89 -7.73
C THR A 137 -1.17 10.65 -9.20
N PHE A 138 -0.04 11.17 -9.64
CA PHE A 138 0.50 10.96 -10.98
C PHE A 138 1.93 10.47 -10.88
N THR A 139 2.29 9.48 -11.70
CA THR A 139 3.70 9.09 -11.88
C THR A 139 4.24 9.75 -13.13
N VAL A 140 5.15 10.70 -12.94
CA VAL A 140 5.44 11.73 -13.94
C VAL A 140 6.92 11.82 -14.28
N GLY A 141 7.16 12.18 -15.53
CA GLY A 141 8.39 12.78 -16.01
C GLY A 141 8.10 14.13 -16.66
N TYR A 142 9.09 15.02 -16.62
CA TYR A 142 8.95 16.39 -17.06
C TYR A 142 8.58 16.54 -18.55
N ASP A 143 8.92 15.55 -19.38
CA ASP A 143 8.58 15.58 -20.80
C ASP A 143 7.06 15.48 -21.05
N GLN A 144 6.28 15.00 -20.07
CA GLN A 144 4.80 14.96 -20.12
C GLN A 144 4.13 16.08 -19.30
N ARG A 145 4.89 17.07 -18.81
CA ARG A 145 4.38 18.11 -17.90
C ARG A 145 3.15 18.86 -18.40
N TYR A 146 3.02 19.13 -19.71
CA TYR A 146 1.85 19.83 -20.25
C TYR A 146 0.59 18.97 -20.19
N ASN A 147 0.74 17.65 -20.31
CA ASN A 147 -0.39 16.73 -20.16
C ASN A 147 -0.83 16.65 -18.68
N ILE A 148 0.14 16.66 -17.76
CA ILE A 148 -0.15 16.73 -16.32
C ILE A 148 -0.77 18.08 -15.93
N ASP A 149 -0.30 19.20 -16.49
CA ASP A 149 -0.91 20.52 -16.28
C ASP A 149 -2.37 20.56 -16.77
N ALA A 150 -2.66 19.96 -17.93
CA ALA A 150 -4.03 19.79 -18.41
C ALA A 150 -4.88 18.92 -17.46
N SER A 151 -4.30 17.83 -16.94
CA SER A 151 -4.93 16.92 -15.98
C SER A 151 -5.26 17.60 -14.66
N VAL A 152 -4.30 18.27 -14.04
CA VAL A 152 -4.45 18.96 -12.74
C VAL A 152 -5.59 19.99 -12.78
N LYS A 153 -5.77 20.70 -13.91
CA LYS A 153 -6.86 21.66 -14.09
C LYS A 153 -8.26 21.04 -14.08
N LYS A 154 -8.39 19.71 -14.13
CA LYS A 154 -9.67 19.00 -14.03
C LYS A 154 -10.08 18.67 -12.60
N PHE A 155 -9.24 18.97 -11.62
CA PHE A 155 -9.49 18.70 -10.21
C PHE A 155 -9.68 20.01 -9.45
N SER A 156 -10.70 20.05 -8.58
CA SER A 156 -10.97 21.19 -7.71
C SER A 156 -10.03 21.23 -6.51
N ASP A 157 -10.18 22.24 -5.67
CA ASP A 157 -9.48 22.39 -4.39
C ASP A 157 -9.96 21.38 -3.31
N ASP A 158 -10.91 20.48 -3.62
CA ASP A 158 -11.22 19.30 -2.81
C ASP A 158 -10.19 18.16 -3.03
N PHE A 159 -9.25 18.30 -3.99
CA PHE A 159 -8.22 17.31 -4.30
C PHE A 159 -6.83 17.74 -3.84
N ALA A 160 -6.16 16.90 -3.05
CA ALA A 160 -4.73 16.98 -2.84
C ALA A 160 -4.01 16.39 -4.05
N ILE A 161 -2.90 17.01 -4.48
CA ILE A 161 -2.11 16.58 -5.64
C ILE A 161 -0.75 16.08 -5.15
N LEU A 162 -0.41 14.86 -5.54
CA LEU A 162 0.86 14.21 -5.23
C LEU A 162 1.53 13.70 -6.51
N LEU A 163 2.74 14.18 -6.79
CA LEU A 163 3.51 13.81 -7.97
C LEU A 163 4.66 12.87 -7.61
N PHE A 164 4.75 11.75 -8.31
CA PHE A 164 5.82 10.76 -8.21
C PHE A 164 6.79 10.90 -9.38
N HIS A 165 7.95 11.52 -9.15
CA HIS A 165 8.92 11.89 -10.18
C HIS A 165 9.92 10.76 -10.43
N TYR A 166 9.75 10.03 -11.52
CA TYR A 166 10.70 8.95 -11.87
C TYR A 166 11.99 9.48 -12.51
N ASP A 167 12.04 10.74 -12.93
CA ASP A 167 13.17 11.37 -13.63
C ASP A 167 14.05 12.26 -12.74
N ASN A 168 13.60 12.56 -11.52
CA ASN A 168 14.23 13.45 -10.56
C ASN A 168 14.40 14.90 -11.03
N ARG A 169 13.44 15.40 -11.81
CA ARG A 169 13.40 16.77 -12.34
C ARG A 169 12.34 17.63 -11.65
N ILE A 170 12.40 17.71 -10.31
CA ILE A 170 11.36 18.38 -9.51
C ILE A 170 11.34 19.90 -9.76
N ASN A 171 12.50 20.55 -9.72
CA ASN A 171 12.60 22.01 -9.74
C ASN A 171 12.05 22.62 -11.03
N GLU A 172 12.11 21.89 -12.14
CA GLU A 172 11.58 22.41 -13.40
C GLU A 172 10.04 22.56 -13.38
N TRP A 173 9.32 21.84 -12.52
CA TRP A 173 7.86 21.98 -12.37
C TRP A 173 7.44 23.30 -11.71
N ASP A 174 8.37 24.07 -11.14
CA ASP A 174 8.10 25.40 -10.58
C ASP A 174 7.58 26.41 -11.63
N GLU A 175 7.64 26.06 -12.92
CA GLU A 175 6.96 26.81 -13.99
C GLU A 175 5.43 26.88 -13.80
N PHE A 176 4.84 25.92 -13.07
CA PHE A 176 3.42 25.87 -12.79
C PHE A 176 3.11 26.31 -11.35
N GLU A 177 2.31 27.37 -11.17
CA GLU A 177 1.95 27.88 -9.84
C GLU A 177 1.20 26.84 -8.97
N TRP A 178 0.42 25.95 -9.58
CA TRP A 178 -0.23 24.86 -8.85
C TRP A 178 0.78 23.84 -8.31
N SER A 179 1.93 23.67 -8.97
CA SER A 179 2.94 22.69 -8.58
C SER A 179 3.58 23.06 -7.24
N LYS A 180 3.73 24.36 -6.96
CA LYS A 180 4.26 24.85 -5.66
C LYS A 180 3.39 24.47 -4.46
N LYS A 181 2.14 24.08 -4.71
CA LYS A 181 1.18 23.61 -3.70
C LYS A 181 0.98 22.09 -3.72
N ALA A 182 1.56 21.41 -4.71
CA ALA A 182 1.53 19.96 -4.79
C ALA A 182 2.64 19.34 -3.93
N ILE A 183 2.51 18.06 -3.64
CA ILE A 183 3.54 17.29 -2.94
C ILE A 183 4.36 16.56 -4.00
N HIS A 184 5.68 16.63 -3.86
CA HIS A 184 6.62 16.01 -4.80
C HIS A 184 7.41 14.92 -4.08
N VAL A 185 7.41 13.71 -4.63
CA VAL A 185 8.26 12.60 -4.17
C VAL A 185 9.07 12.13 -5.35
N SER A 186 10.39 12.03 -5.20
CA SER A 186 11.30 11.65 -6.28
C SER A 186 12.19 10.47 -5.91
N ALA A 187 12.24 9.50 -6.80
CA ALA A 187 13.10 8.33 -6.80
C ALA A 187 13.34 7.92 -8.26
N ARG A 188 14.60 7.96 -8.68
CA ARG A 188 14.96 7.74 -10.09
C ARG A 188 14.56 6.34 -10.57
N LYS A 189 13.99 6.29 -11.78
CA LYS A 189 13.61 5.08 -12.50
C LYS A 189 12.69 4.14 -11.71
N GLN A 190 11.85 4.67 -10.83
CA GLN A 190 10.84 3.90 -10.11
C GLN A 190 9.48 3.98 -10.81
N THR A 191 8.76 2.87 -10.77
CA THR A 191 7.43 2.71 -11.39
C THR A 191 6.31 3.21 -10.49
N LYS A 192 5.12 3.44 -11.06
CA LYS A 192 3.91 3.88 -10.34
C LYS A 192 3.59 3.02 -9.11
N TRP A 193 3.60 1.70 -9.27
CA TRP A 193 3.25 0.78 -8.18
C TRP A 193 4.34 0.65 -7.12
N TRP A 194 5.62 0.92 -7.46
CA TRP A 194 6.68 1.05 -6.47
C TRP A 194 6.42 2.22 -5.52
N TYR A 195 6.02 3.38 -6.07
CA TYR A 195 5.65 4.56 -5.29
C TYR A 195 4.39 4.32 -4.49
N ALA A 196 3.34 3.81 -5.12
CA ALA A 196 2.07 3.54 -4.45
C ALA A 196 2.26 2.62 -3.24
N LYS A 197 3.09 1.57 -3.35
CA LYS A 197 3.39 0.68 -2.22
C LYS A 197 4.09 1.39 -1.06
N ARG A 198 4.92 2.40 -1.31
CA ARG A 198 5.78 3.03 -0.28
C ARG A 198 5.21 4.30 0.31
N PHE A 199 4.48 5.07 -0.49
CA PHE A 199 4.01 6.39 -0.09
C PHE A 199 2.49 6.45 0.10
N LEU A 200 1.71 5.54 -0.49
CA LEU A 200 0.26 5.50 -0.29
C LEU A 200 -0.13 4.47 0.78
N HIS A 201 0.54 4.49 1.93
CA HIS A 201 0.20 3.58 3.03
C HIS A 201 -1.25 3.81 3.48
N PRO A 202 -2.05 2.76 3.78
CA PRO A 202 -3.46 2.91 4.12
C PRO A 202 -3.73 3.86 5.28
N ASP A 203 -2.86 3.87 6.28
CA ASP A 203 -2.97 4.74 7.47
C ASP A 203 -2.47 6.18 7.20
N ILE A 204 -1.93 6.48 6.02
CA ILE A 204 -1.61 7.85 5.56
C ILE A 204 -2.74 8.38 4.68
N VAL A 205 -3.23 7.54 3.76
CA VAL A 205 -4.27 7.96 2.81
C VAL A 205 -5.69 7.79 3.36
N SER A 206 -5.85 7.27 4.59
CA SER A 206 -7.13 7.16 5.30
C SER A 206 -7.80 8.51 5.49
N ALA A 207 -7.09 9.64 5.38
CA ALA A 207 -7.68 10.98 5.37
C ALA A 207 -8.56 11.25 4.13
N TYR A 208 -8.33 10.56 3.02
CA TYR A 208 -8.98 10.81 1.72
C TYR A 208 -10.07 9.78 1.42
N GLU A 209 -11.25 10.21 0.96
CA GLU A 209 -12.37 9.31 0.64
C GLU A 209 -12.07 8.45 -0.59
N TYR A 210 -11.48 9.06 -1.62
CA TYR A 210 -11.08 8.42 -2.87
C TYR A 210 -9.65 8.80 -3.26
N ILE A 211 -8.93 7.84 -3.84
CA ILE A 211 -7.51 7.92 -4.20
C ILE A 211 -7.38 7.56 -5.68
N PHE A 212 -6.95 8.52 -6.48
CA PHE A 212 -6.71 8.38 -7.92
C PHE A 212 -5.23 8.08 -8.14
N ILE A 213 -4.92 7.03 -8.90
CA ILE A 213 -3.54 6.58 -9.16
C ILE A 213 -3.33 6.48 -10.66
N TRP A 214 -2.98 7.62 -11.28
CA TRP A 214 -3.04 7.78 -12.74
C TRP A 214 -1.66 7.77 -13.38
N ASP A 215 -1.61 7.25 -14.61
CA ASP A 215 -0.49 7.45 -15.53
C ASP A 215 -0.49 8.88 -16.09
N GLU A 216 0.65 9.28 -16.66
CA GLU A 216 0.90 10.64 -17.11
C GLU A 216 0.48 10.95 -18.54
N ASP A 217 0.07 9.96 -19.33
CA ASP A 217 -0.18 10.04 -20.76
C ASP A 217 -1.67 9.95 -21.12
N LEU A 218 -2.51 10.54 -20.25
CA LEU A 218 -3.97 10.59 -20.36
C LEU A 218 -4.46 11.94 -20.88
N GLY A 219 -5.20 11.93 -21.99
CA GLY A 219 -5.98 13.06 -22.49
C GLY A 219 -7.28 13.20 -21.70
N VAL A 220 -7.57 14.41 -21.21
CA VAL A 220 -8.62 14.68 -20.21
C VAL A 220 -9.65 15.72 -20.65
N GLU A 221 -9.77 15.97 -21.95
CA GLU A 221 -10.62 17.01 -22.54
C GLU A 221 -12.06 16.93 -22.01
N HIS A 222 -12.57 15.71 -21.90
CA HIS A 222 -13.95 15.38 -21.51
C HIS A 222 -14.10 14.92 -20.05
N PHE A 223 -13.04 15.04 -19.26
CA PHE A 223 -13.04 14.65 -17.85
C PHE A 223 -13.20 15.85 -16.91
N ASN A 224 -13.92 15.64 -15.81
CA ASN A 224 -14.03 16.53 -14.66
C ASN A 224 -14.03 15.68 -13.36
N GLY A 225 -13.09 15.98 -12.46
CA GLY A 225 -12.88 15.19 -11.23
C GLY A 225 -14.08 15.21 -10.28
N ASP A 226 -14.71 16.37 -10.09
CA ASP A 226 -15.87 16.50 -9.19
C ASP A 226 -17.07 15.69 -9.71
N LYS A 227 -17.34 15.77 -11.02
CA LYS A 227 -18.41 15.02 -11.68
C LYS A 227 -18.15 13.53 -11.68
N PHE A 228 -16.90 13.11 -11.85
CA PHE A 228 -16.52 11.72 -11.69
C PHE A 228 -16.81 11.22 -10.28
N VAL A 229 -16.37 11.95 -9.25
CA VAL A 229 -16.63 11.57 -7.85
C VAL A 229 -18.12 11.53 -7.51
N GLU A 230 -18.91 12.46 -8.05
CA GLU A 230 -20.37 12.46 -7.93
C GLU A 230 -20.98 11.16 -8.44
N LEU A 231 -20.52 10.67 -9.59
CA LEU A 231 -21.02 9.45 -10.22
C LEU A 231 -20.59 8.19 -9.49
N ILE A 232 -19.32 8.06 -9.09
CA ILE A 232 -18.85 6.87 -8.37
C ILE A 232 -19.54 6.73 -7.02
N LYS A 233 -19.80 7.85 -6.32
CA LYS A 233 -20.59 7.85 -5.08
C LYS A 233 -22.05 7.45 -5.32
N ARG A 234 -22.68 8.04 -6.34
CA ARG A 234 -24.08 7.75 -6.70
C ARG A 234 -24.29 6.28 -7.08
N HIS A 235 -23.33 5.69 -7.79
CA HIS A 235 -23.38 4.30 -8.25
C HIS A 235 -22.72 3.31 -7.28
N ASP A 236 -22.29 3.79 -6.11
CA ASP A 236 -21.71 3.02 -5.02
C ASP A 236 -20.51 2.17 -5.50
N LEU A 237 -19.61 2.82 -6.23
CA LEU A 237 -18.38 2.23 -6.75
C LEU A 237 -17.24 2.44 -5.76
N GLU A 238 -16.58 1.33 -5.42
CA GLU A 238 -15.42 1.27 -4.50
C GLU A 238 -14.11 1.23 -5.28
N ILE A 239 -14.13 0.69 -6.51
CA ILE A 239 -13.03 0.75 -7.48
C ILE A 239 -13.61 1.19 -8.82
N SER A 240 -12.97 2.14 -9.47
CA SER A 240 -13.49 2.68 -10.72
C SER A 240 -12.39 3.23 -11.61
N GLN A 241 -12.75 3.55 -12.85
CA GLN A 241 -11.91 4.37 -13.73
C GLN A 241 -12.80 5.16 -14.70
N PRO A 242 -12.31 6.26 -15.27
CA PRO A 242 -12.88 6.87 -16.47
C PRO A 242 -12.94 5.87 -17.63
N ALA A 243 -13.94 5.98 -18.49
CA ALA A 243 -13.96 5.18 -19.71
C ALA A 243 -12.90 5.67 -20.72
N LEU A 244 -12.45 4.77 -21.59
CA LEU A 244 -11.47 5.07 -22.62
C LEU A 244 -12.16 5.31 -23.97
N GLU A 245 -11.91 6.47 -24.57
CA GLU A 245 -12.37 6.79 -25.92
C GLU A 245 -11.27 6.55 -26.95
N ASN A 246 -11.67 5.96 -28.09
CA ASN A 246 -10.80 5.73 -29.26
C ASN A 246 -9.46 5.08 -28.91
N SER A 247 -9.41 4.27 -27.85
CA SER A 247 -8.20 3.58 -27.44
C SER A 247 -8.08 2.23 -28.15
N ASP A 248 -6.85 1.84 -28.49
CA ASP A 248 -6.47 0.46 -28.80
C ASP A 248 -6.53 -0.43 -27.53
N SER A 249 -7.46 -0.14 -26.60
CA SER A 249 -7.59 -0.93 -25.38
C SER A 249 -7.91 -2.38 -25.75
N THR A 250 -7.21 -3.27 -25.05
CA THR A 250 -7.34 -4.71 -25.19
C THR A 250 -8.69 -5.21 -24.66
N TRP A 251 -9.28 -4.50 -23.68
CA TRP A 251 -10.43 -4.95 -22.92
C TRP A 251 -11.68 -4.14 -23.29
N GLU A 252 -12.75 -4.82 -23.69
CA GLU A 252 -14.02 -4.17 -23.99
C GLU A 252 -14.59 -3.45 -22.76
N MET A 253 -14.29 -3.96 -21.56
CA MET A 253 -14.78 -3.42 -20.29
C MET A 253 -14.30 -2.00 -20.01
N THR A 254 -13.19 -1.54 -20.59
CA THR A 254 -12.65 -0.20 -20.33
C THR A 254 -13.07 0.83 -21.36
N LYS A 255 -13.61 0.39 -22.50
CA LYS A 255 -14.03 1.27 -23.59
C LYS A 255 -15.28 2.07 -23.22
N ARG A 256 -15.39 3.27 -23.76
CA ARG A 256 -16.56 4.14 -23.58
C ARG A 256 -17.84 3.58 -24.20
N ARG A 257 -18.93 3.65 -23.46
CA ARG A 257 -20.31 3.39 -23.90
C ARG A 257 -21.08 4.71 -24.02
N GLY A 258 -21.52 5.05 -25.23
CA GLY A 258 -22.18 6.35 -25.48
C GLY A 258 -23.63 6.46 -24.97
N ASP A 259 -24.23 5.35 -24.53
CA ASP A 259 -25.65 5.24 -24.20
C ASP A 259 -25.96 5.30 -22.70
N ARG A 260 -24.94 5.44 -21.84
CA ARG A 260 -25.07 5.33 -20.38
C ARG A 260 -24.02 6.19 -19.66
N SER A 261 -24.20 6.40 -18.35
CA SER A 261 -23.26 7.17 -17.53
C SER A 261 -22.13 6.33 -16.93
N VAL A 262 -22.43 5.05 -16.64
CA VAL A 262 -21.56 4.06 -16.01
C VAL A 262 -21.92 2.67 -16.53
N HIS A 263 -20.93 1.78 -16.67
CA HIS A 263 -21.16 0.35 -16.82
C HIS A 263 -20.26 -0.48 -15.90
N LYS A 264 -20.74 -1.69 -15.59
CA LYS A 264 -20.07 -2.66 -14.70
C LYS A 264 -19.87 -4.03 -15.37
N PHE A 265 -20.41 -4.17 -16.57
CA PHE A 265 -20.42 -5.38 -17.37
C PHE A 265 -20.17 -5.04 -18.84
N THR A 266 -19.52 -5.96 -19.53
CA THR A 266 -19.40 -5.96 -20.99
C THR A 266 -19.55 -7.37 -21.56
N ALA A 267 -19.87 -7.44 -22.85
CA ALA A 267 -19.57 -8.61 -23.64
C ALA A 267 -18.12 -8.52 -24.14
N GLU A 268 -17.37 -9.60 -23.97
CA GLU A 268 -16.00 -9.74 -24.49
C GLU A 268 -15.97 -10.71 -25.67
N LYS A 269 -14.78 -10.85 -26.27
CA LYS A 269 -14.53 -11.84 -27.32
C LYS A 269 -14.89 -13.25 -26.84
N PRO A 270 -15.42 -14.14 -27.71
CA PRO A 270 -15.74 -15.51 -27.33
C PRO A 270 -14.56 -16.22 -26.65
N GLY A 271 -14.81 -16.81 -25.48
CA GLY A 271 -13.82 -17.54 -24.69
C GLY A 271 -12.95 -16.70 -23.74
N TRP A 272 -13.11 -15.37 -23.71
CA TRP A 272 -12.33 -14.50 -22.82
C TRP A 272 -12.90 -14.40 -21.40
N CYS A 273 -14.18 -14.69 -21.23
CA CYS A 273 -14.84 -14.70 -19.93
C CYS A 273 -15.29 -16.12 -19.58
N SER A 274 -14.69 -16.68 -18.54
CA SER A 274 -15.13 -17.95 -17.95
C SER A 274 -16.45 -17.78 -17.18
N ASP A 275 -16.68 -16.60 -16.63
CA ASP A 275 -17.87 -16.21 -15.88
C ASP A 275 -18.14 -14.71 -16.16
N PRO A 276 -19.38 -14.32 -16.47
CA PRO A 276 -19.73 -12.92 -16.77
C PRO A 276 -19.53 -11.95 -15.59
N HIS A 277 -19.49 -12.43 -14.34
CA HIS A 277 -19.25 -11.63 -13.15
C HIS A 277 -17.77 -11.50 -12.79
N LEU A 278 -16.88 -12.12 -13.56
CA LEU A 278 -15.44 -12.09 -13.33
C LEU A 278 -14.72 -11.28 -14.42
N PRO A 279 -13.50 -10.79 -14.13
CA PRO A 279 -12.66 -10.17 -15.13
C PRO A 279 -12.40 -11.11 -16.32
N PRO A 280 -12.31 -10.57 -17.55
CA PRO A 280 -12.39 -9.14 -17.87
C PRO A 280 -13.83 -8.62 -18.09
N CYS A 281 -14.87 -9.48 -18.10
CA CYS A 281 -16.25 -9.07 -18.43
C CYS A 281 -16.92 -8.17 -17.39
N ALA A 282 -16.55 -8.31 -16.11
CA ALA A 282 -17.00 -7.49 -15.00
C ALA A 282 -15.90 -7.43 -13.95
N ALA A 283 -16.12 -6.66 -12.88
CA ALA A 283 -15.18 -6.56 -11.77
C ALA A 283 -13.74 -6.17 -12.17
N PHE A 284 -13.61 -5.40 -13.26
CA PHE A 284 -12.33 -5.09 -13.90
C PHE A 284 -12.24 -3.60 -14.26
N VAL A 285 -11.09 -3.00 -13.94
CA VAL A 285 -10.63 -1.71 -14.43
C VAL A 285 -9.14 -1.83 -14.71
N GLU A 286 -8.61 -1.08 -15.67
CA GLU A 286 -7.19 -1.15 -15.99
C GLU A 286 -6.37 -0.40 -14.93
N ILE A 287 -5.15 -0.89 -14.70
CA ILE A 287 -4.20 -0.27 -13.76
C ILE A 287 -3.74 1.13 -14.16
N MET A 288 -4.10 1.63 -15.35
CA MET A 288 -3.64 2.90 -15.91
C MET A 288 -4.25 4.13 -15.21
N ALA A 289 -5.58 4.16 -15.09
CA ALA A 289 -6.32 5.28 -14.46
C ALA A 289 -7.29 4.85 -13.32
N PRO A 290 -6.90 3.92 -12.42
CA PRO A 290 -7.80 3.46 -11.37
C PRO A 290 -8.02 4.53 -10.30
N VAL A 291 -9.20 4.43 -9.69
CA VAL A 291 -9.65 5.22 -8.55
C VAL A 291 -10.20 4.26 -7.51
N PHE A 292 -9.67 4.35 -6.30
CA PHE A 292 -10.03 3.47 -5.18
C PHE A 292 -10.68 4.28 -4.08
N SER A 293 -11.72 3.74 -3.43
CA SER A 293 -12.10 4.21 -2.11
C SER A 293 -10.99 3.91 -1.10
N ARG A 294 -10.96 4.63 0.03
CA ARG A 294 -10.03 4.30 1.13
C ARG A 294 -10.12 2.85 1.60
N LYS A 295 -11.32 2.27 1.59
CA LYS A 295 -11.59 0.89 2.04
C LYS A 295 -10.99 -0.11 1.05
N ALA A 296 -11.29 0.05 -0.24
CA ALA A 296 -10.74 -0.82 -1.28
C ALA A 296 -9.22 -0.70 -1.33
N TRP A 297 -8.69 0.53 -1.26
CA TRP A 297 -7.25 0.77 -1.27
C TRP A 297 -6.51 0.07 -0.12
N ARG A 298 -7.08 0.05 1.10
CA ARG A 298 -6.47 -0.67 2.23
C ARG A 298 -6.18 -2.13 1.89
N CYS A 299 -7.11 -2.81 1.23
CA CYS A 299 -6.90 -4.18 0.77
C CYS A 299 -5.90 -4.25 -0.41
N VAL A 300 -6.07 -3.41 -1.43
CA VAL A 300 -5.21 -3.40 -2.62
C VAL A 300 -3.74 -3.13 -2.27
N TRP A 301 -3.49 -2.24 -1.33
CA TRP A 301 -2.13 -1.93 -0.85
C TRP A 301 -1.43 -3.16 -0.25
N HIS A 302 -2.15 -4.01 0.49
CA HIS A 302 -1.59 -5.24 1.06
C HIS A 302 -1.39 -6.33 -0.01
N MET A 303 -2.16 -6.28 -1.09
CA MET A 303 -1.99 -7.16 -2.24
C MET A 303 -0.74 -6.83 -3.07
N ILE A 304 -0.34 -5.55 -3.15
CA ILE A 304 0.89 -5.14 -3.86
C ILE A 304 2.13 -5.69 -3.13
N GLN A 305 2.97 -6.41 -3.87
CA GLN A 305 4.20 -7.02 -3.38
C GLN A 305 5.38 -6.05 -3.47
N ASN A 306 6.29 -6.06 -2.48
CA ASN A 306 7.38 -5.08 -2.41
C ASN A 306 8.41 -5.17 -3.55
N ASP A 307 8.58 -6.37 -4.11
CA ASP A 307 9.54 -6.71 -5.15
C ASP A 307 8.97 -6.71 -6.58
N LEU A 308 7.63 -6.71 -6.73
CA LEU A 308 6.93 -6.65 -8.01
C LEU A 308 6.45 -5.21 -8.25
N VAL A 309 7.18 -4.47 -9.08
CA VAL A 309 7.08 -3.02 -9.16
C VAL A 309 6.21 -2.53 -10.31
N HIS A 310 5.92 -3.37 -11.33
CA HIS A 310 5.17 -2.92 -12.52
C HIS A 310 3.66 -3.02 -12.37
N GLY A 311 3.16 -3.86 -11.44
CA GLY A 311 1.73 -4.03 -11.17
C GLY A 311 0.93 -4.78 -12.25
N TRP A 312 1.58 -5.36 -13.26
CA TRP A 312 0.88 -6.17 -14.28
C TRP A 312 0.17 -7.36 -13.64
N GLY A 313 -1.11 -7.53 -13.99
CA GLY A 313 -1.99 -8.55 -13.42
C GLY A 313 -2.75 -8.12 -12.17
N LEU A 314 -2.43 -6.96 -11.59
CA LEU A 314 -3.14 -6.45 -10.41
C LEU A 314 -4.61 -6.14 -10.74
N ASP A 315 -4.88 -5.60 -11.92
CA ASP A 315 -6.21 -5.34 -12.51
C ASP A 315 -7.15 -6.57 -12.43
N PHE A 316 -6.64 -7.77 -12.70
CA PHE A 316 -7.40 -9.02 -12.57
C PHE A 316 -7.70 -9.43 -11.12
N ALA A 317 -6.87 -8.97 -10.18
CA ALA A 317 -6.96 -9.33 -8.77
C ALA A 317 -7.74 -8.30 -7.93
N LEU A 318 -7.98 -7.09 -8.44
CA LEU A 318 -8.70 -6.01 -7.74
C LEU A 318 -10.06 -6.46 -7.19
N ARG A 319 -10.75 -7.36 -7.90
CA ARG A 319 -12.03 -7.96 -7.47
C ARG A 319 -12.00 -8.57 -6.07
N ARG A 320 -10.83 -9.00 -5.59
CA ARG A 320 -10.68 -9.65 -4.27
C ARG A 320 -10.81 -8.66 -3.10
N CYS A 321 -10.80 -7.36 -3.38
CA CYS A 321 -10.83 -6.31 -2.36
C CYS A 321 -12.19 -5.65 -2.17
N VAL A 322 -13.23 -6.14 -2.86
CA VAL A 322 -14.58 -5.58 -2.80
C VAL A 322 -15.63 -6.66 -2.99
N GLU A 323 -16.74 -6.57 -2.27
CA GLU A 323 -17.84 -7.53 -2.31
C GLU A 323 -19.21 -6.81 -2.41
N PRO A 324 -20.11 -7.18 -3.34
CA PRO A 324 -19.87 -8.01 -4.52
C PRO A 324 -19.10 -7.24 -5.60
N ALA A 325 -17.98 -7.81 -6.08
CA ALA A 325 -17.05 -7.08 -6.94
C ALA A 325 -17.66 -6.57 -8.26
N HIS A 326 -18.50 -7.36 -8.92
CA HIS A 326 -19.12 -6.99 -10.20
C HIS A 326 -20.16 -5.87 -10.09
N GLU A 327 -20.63 -5.54 -8.87
CA GLU A 327 -21.53 -4.41 -8.65
C GLU A 327 -20.79 -3.17 -8.14
N LYS A 328 -19.60 -3.34 -7.56
CA LYS A 328 -18.86 -2.26 -6.89
C LYS A 328 -17.64 -1.78 -7.67
N ILE A 329 -17.29 -2.49 -8.75
CA ILE A 329 -16.24 -2.10 -9.68
C ILE A 329 -16.88 -1.71 -11.01
N GLY A 330 -16.53 -0.54 -11.55
CA GLY A 330 -17.16 -0.05 -12.77
C GLY A 330 -16.43 1.08 -13.48
N VAL A 331 -16.84 1.33 -14.70
CA VAL A 331 -16.26 2.32 -15.61
C VAL A 331 -17.25 3.47 -15.82
N VAL A 332 -16.77 4.71 -15.70
CA VAL A 332 -17.59 5.92 -15.80
C VAL A 332 -17.53 6.47 -17.23
N ASP A 333 -18.56 6.20 -18.01
CA ASP A 333 -18.65 6.54 -19.45
C ASP A 333 -18.84 8.02 -19.74
N SER A 334 -19.55 8.71 -18.84
CA SER A 334 -19.87 10.13 -19.02
C SER A 334 -18.71 11.06 -18.64
N GLN A 335 -17.62 10.52 -18.08
CA GLN A 335 -16.39 11.22 -17.72
C GLN A 335 -15.22 10.41 -18.28
N TRP A 336 -14.99 10.52 -19.58
CA TRP A 336 -14.02 9.68 -20.28
C TRP A 336 -12.69 10.40 -20.51
N ILE A 337 -11.68 9.59 -20.79
CA ILE A 337 -10.30 10.01 -21.08
C ILE A 337 -9.82 9.33 -22.36
N VAL A 338 -8.70 9.81 -22.89
CA VAL A 338 -7.98 9.23 -24.03
C VAL A 338 -6.62 8.72 -23.55
N HIS A 339 -6.17 7.57 -24.02
CA HIS A 339 -4.83 7.06 -23.70
C HIS A 339 -3.90 7.35 -24.88
N HIS A 340 -2.86 8.17 -24.67
CA HIS A 340 -1.92 8.54 -25.72
C HIS A 340 -0.87 7.45 -25.98
N GLY A 341 -0.60 6.56 -25.02
CA GLY A 341 0.30 5.41 -25.19
C GLY A 341 1.77 5.82 -25.28
N VAL A 342 2.19 6.83 -24.51
CA VAL A 342 3.57 7.33 -24.51
C VAL A 342 4.45 6.38 -23.69
N PRO A 343 5.46 5.71 -24.28
CA PRO A 343 6.25 4.68 -23.60
C PRO A 343 7.36 5.28 -22.71
N SER A 344 6.98 6.16 -21.78
CA SER A 344 7.91 7.01 -21.02
C SER A 344 8.84 6.22 -20.10
N LEU A 345 8.31 5.33 -19.25
CA LEU A 345 9.12 4.45 -18.40
C LEU A 345 9.77 3.31 -19.19
N ARG A 346 9.16 2.87 -20.29
CA ARG A 346 9.72 1.80 -21.13
C ARG A 346 11.05 2.20 -21.76
N SER A 347 11.25 3.49 -22.04
CA SER A 347 12.53 4.02 -22.56
C SER A 347 13.59 4.22 -21.48
N GLN A 348 13.28 3.98 -20.20
CA GLN A 348 14.24 4.17 -19.08
C GLN A 348 15.04 2.90 -18.72
N GLY A 349 14.72 1.77 -19.36
CA GLY A 349 15.44 0.50 -19.18
C GLY A 349 16.87 0.56 -19.69
N ASP A 350 17.72 -0.32 -19.17
CA ASP A 350 19.04 -0.52 -19.76
C ASP A 350 18.90 -1.17 -21.13
N ALA A 351 19.78 -0.77 -22.07
CA ALA A 351 19.80 -1.35 -23.39
C ALA A 351 20.25 -2.81 -23.28
N ASP A 352 19.53 -3.72 -23.96
CA ASP A 352 20.05 -5.06 -24.16
C ASP A 352 21.29 -5.04 -25.07
N ASP A 353 21.96 -6.18 -25.25
CA ASP A 353 23.13 -6.33 -26.14
C ASP A 353 22.85 -5.91 -27.60
N GLN A 354 21.57 -5.70 -27.97
CA GLN A 354 21.11 -5.26 -29.29
C GLN A 354 20.67 -3.78 -29.33
N GLY A 355 20.84 -3.04 -28.23
CA GLY A 355 20.50 -1.61 -28.13
C GLY A 355 19.02 -1.30 -27.87
N LYS A 356 18.17 -2.30 -27.56
CA LYS A 356 16.72 -2.13 -27.38
C LYS A 356 16.34 -2.05 -25.90
N GLN A 357 16.27 -0.84 -25.36
CA GLN A 357 15.89 -0.57 -23.97
C GLN A 357 14.45 -1.00 -23.63
N GLY A 358 13.53 -0.90 -24.59
CA GLY A 358 12.11 -1.14 -24.35
C GLY A 358 11.71 -2.61 -24.21
N ASP A 359 12.55 -3.55 -24.64
CA ASP A 359 12.19 -4.97 -24.65
C ASP A 359 12.51 -5.64 -23.30
N SER A 360 13.58 -5.20 -22.62
CA SER A 360 13.96 -5.67 -21.28
C SER A 360 12.93 -5.28 -20.20
N VAL A 361 12.41 -4.04 -20.23
CA VAL A 361 11.32 -3.60 -19.32
C VAL A 361 10.07 -4.46 -19.52
N ARG A 362 9.69 -4.71 -20.77
CA ARG A 362 8.50 -5.52 -21.10
C ARG A 362 8.68 -6.99 -20.73
N GLU A 363 9.89 -7.52 -20.84
CA GLU A 363 10.23 -8.85 -20.32
C GLU A 363 10.06 -8.91 -18.80
N ARG A 364 10.63 -7.94 -18.07
CA ARG A 364 10.46 -7.85 -16.62
C ARG A 364 8.98 -7.75 -16.21
N CYS A 365 8.18 -6.95 -16.91
CA CYS A 365 6.74 -6.86 -16.67
C CYS A 365 6.04 -8.22 -16.79
N ARG A 366 6.36 -9.00 -17.84
CA ARG A 366 5.81 -10.36 -18.04
C ARG A 366 6.26 -11.34 -16.96
N ASN A 367 7.53 -11.28 -16.57
CA ASN A 367 8.08 -12.13 -15.51
C ASN A 367 7.42 -11.81 -14.15
N GLU A 368 7.28 -10.53 -13.81
CA GLU A 368 6.60 -10.11 -12.57
C GLU A 368 5.13 -10.53 -12.55
N TRP A 369 4.42 -10.43 -13.69
CA TRP A 369 3.04 -10.90 -13.79
C TRP A 369 2.92 -12.41 -13.56
N GLY A 370 3.79 -13.21 -14.18
CA GLY A 370 3.80 -14.67 -13.96
C GLY A 370 4.11 -15.04 -12.51
N LEU A 371 5.05 -14.33 -11.87
CA LEU A 371 5.36 -14.50 -10.45
C LEU A 371 4.17 -14.12 -9.56
N PHE A 372 3.48 -13.02 -9.85
CA PHE A 372 2.30 -12.57 -9.12
C PHE A 372 1.18 -13.63 -9.17
N GLN A 373 0.88 -14.16 -10.36
CA GLN A 373 -0.12 -15.21 -10.55
C GLN A 373 0.24 -16.50 -9.80
N THR A 374 1.52 -16.90 -9.86
CA THR A 374 2.02 -18.09 -9.15
C THR A 374 1.85 -17.92 -7.64
N ARG A 375 2.31 -16.79 -7.07
CA ARG A 375 2.18 -16.50 -5.63
C ARG A 375 0.73 -16.51 -5.17
N PHE A 376 -0.17 -15.90 -5.93
CA PHE A 376 -1.60 -15.91 -5.61
C PHE A 376 -2.18 -17.32 -5.61
N THR A 377 -1.90 -18.08 -6.66
CA THR A 377 -2.42 -19.45 -6.82
C THR A 377 -1.93 -20.35 -5.70
N ASP A 378 -0.65 -20.28 -5.34
CA ASP A 378 -0.10 -21.13 -4.29
C ASP A 378 -0.59 -20.70 -2.90
N ALA A 379 -0.72 -19.40 -2.63
CA ALA A 379 -1.32 -18.91 -1.38
C ALA A 379 -2.79 -19.35 -1.24
N ASP A 380 -3.58 -19.29 -2.31
CA ASP A 380 -4.97 -19.77 -2.31
C ASP A 380 -5.05 -21.28 -2.03
N LYS A 381 -4.17 -22.09 -2.62
CA LYS A 381 -4.11 -23.54 -2.33
C LYS A 381 -3.83 -23.80 -0.86
N VAL A 382 -2.79 -23.17 -0.30
CA VAL A 382 -2.40 -23.34 1.11
C VAL A 382 -3.56 -22.95 2.04
N PHE A 383 -4.23 -21.84 1.74
CA PHE A 383 -5.39 -21.40 2.52
C PHE A 383 -6.56 -22.40 2.45
N LEU A 384 -6.90 -22.90 1.27
CA LEU A 384 -7.98 -23.87 1.08
C LEU A 384 -7.67 -25.24 1.72
N GLU A 385 -6.42 -25.67 1.68
CA GLU A 385 -5.96 -26.88 2.39
C GLU A 385 -6.07 -26.71 3.90
N GLY A 386 -5.70 -25.53 4.43
CA GLY A 386 -5.81 -25.21 5.86
C GLY A 386 -7.23 -25.10 6.40
N ILE A 387 -8.23 -24.83 5.55
CA ILE A 387 -9.66 -24.88 5.95
C ILE A 387 -10.21 -26.31 5.95
N ARG A 388 -9.63 -27.20 5.13
CA ARG A 388 -10.07 -28.59 4.98
C ARG A 388 -9.54 -29.51 6.07
N GLY A 389 -8.37 -29.19 6.65
CA GLY A 389 -7.80 -29.86 7.82
C GLY A 389 -8.26 -29.23 9.11
#